data_AF-A0A8H4R786-F1
#
_entry.id   AF-A0A8H4R786-F1
#
_cell.length_a   1.000
_cell.length_b   1.000
_cell.length_c   1.000
_cell.angle_alpha   90.00
_cell.angle_beta   90.00
_cell.angle_gamma   90.00
#
_symmetry.space_group_name_H-M   'P 1'
#
loop_
_entity.id
_entity.type
_entity.pdbx_description
1 polymer ?
#
loop_
_entity_poly.entity_id
_entity_poly.type
_entity_poly.pdbx_seq_one_letter_code
_entity_poly.pdbx_strand_id
1 'polypeptide(L)'
;MSLADIPPAELPFIPALEPPNGTLSNFLNPKNRADAYIAVAGVFLVVLVVALLSQAAYTVCTHGIGKHMWDVRLIDLLPIITPARVMADITEPSIGLTKLALLLLYYRLFSPSPAVKIAILSGIVFILTVYTTLMFLFIFLDTARTIPLNKTMAVINVATDCYILVLPIYSVVKLYLPKRKKIGLALVFATGLFAVIMSIVGAVYRFQFANDGTDFTWGLLNVILVK
;
A
#
# COMPACT_ATOMS: atom_id res chain seq x y z
N MET A 1 -7.18 4.42 -44.59
CA MET A 1 -6.38 5.66 -44.55
C MET A 1 -5.29 5.44 -43.51
N SER A 2 -4.01 5.53 -43.88
CA SER A 2 -2.92 5.31 -42.92
C SER A 2 -2.83 6.53 -42.00
N LEU A 3 -2.52 6.35 -40.72
CA LEU A 3 -2.34 7.45 -39.76
C LEU A 3 -1.26 8.46 -40.20
N ALA A 4 -0.36 8.05 -41.09
CA ALA A 4 0.70 8.88 -41.66
C ALA A 4 0.20 9.88 -42.72
N ASP A 5 -0.99 9.68 -43.28
CA ASP A 5 -1.54 10.49 -44.38
C ASP A 5 -2.40 11.67 -43.88
N ILE A 6 -2.62 11.77 -42.56
CA ILE A 6 -3.49 12.78 -41.95
C ILE A 6 -2.65 14.04 -41.63
N PRO A 7 -3.05 15.24 -42.10
CA PRO A 7 -2.37 16.49 -41.76
C PRO A 7 -2.33 16.72 -40.23
N PRO A 8 -1.18 17.09 -39.65
CA PRO A 8 -1.06 17.24 -38.19
C PRO A 8 -1.97 18.32 -37.59
N ALA A 9 -2.41 19.28 -38.40
CA ALA A 9 -3.38 20.30 -38.00
C ALA A 9 -4.81 19.77 -37.83
N GLU A 10 -5.15 18.64 -38.43
CA GLU A 10 -6.50 18.04 -38.39
C GLU A 10 -6.66 16.99 -37.29
N LEU A 11 -5.54 16.41 -36.82
CA LEU A 11 -5.50 15.44 -35.72
C LEU A 11 -6.31 15.84 -34.46
N PRO A 12 -6.36 17.11 -34.02
CA PRO A 12 -7.14 17.50 -32.84
C PRO A 12 -8.66 17.41 -33.01
N PHE A 13 -9.14 17.37 -34.27
CA PHE A 13 -10.56 17.45 -34.62
C PHE A 13 -11.13 16.12 -35.11
N ILE A 14 -10.27 15.13 -35.35
CA ILE A 14 -10.66 13.80 -35.80
C ILE A 14 -10.86 12.90 -34.58
N PRO A 15 -12.02 12.24 -34.43
CA PRO A 15 -12.24 11.32 -33.33
C PRO A 15 -11.38 10.06 -33.52
N ALA A 16 -10.90 9.48 -32.42
CA ALA A 16 -10.09 8.25 -32.46
C ALA A 16 -10.87 7.04 -33.02
N LEU A 17 -12.20 7.11 -33.02
CA LEU A 17 -13.11 6.15 -33.63
C LEU A 17 -14.31 6.92 -34.18
N GLU A 18 -14.81 6.55 -35.36
CA GLU A 18 -16.01 7.17 -35.92
C GLU A 18 -17.20 7.01 -34.95
N PRO A 19 -17.93 8.10 -34.67
CA PRO A 19 -19.07 8.03 -33.77
C PRO A 19 -20.19 7.19 -34.41
N PRO A 20 -21.00 6.48 -33.60
CA PRO A 20 -22.16 5.75 -34.11
C PRO A 20 -23.06 6.62 -34.98
N ASN A 21 -23.66 6.01 -36.00
CA ASN A 21 -24.54 6.69 -36.97
C ASN A 21 -25.54 7.63 -36.27
N GLY A 22 -25.48 8.91 -36.61
CA GLY A 22 -26.36 9.95 -36.05
C GLY A 22 -25.83 10.70 -34.82
N THR A 23 -24.61 10.42 -34.37
CA THR A 23 -23.97 11.17 -33.26
C THR A 23 -22.77 11.97 -33.73
N LEU A 24 -22.67 13.24 -33.30
CA LEU A 24 -21.51 14.10 -33.56
C LEU A 24 -20.50 13.97 -32.42
N SER A 25 -19.21 13.99 -32.77
CA SER A 25 -18.13 13.94 -31.78
C SER A 25 -18.09 15.22 -30.94
N ASN A 26 -18.13 15.08 -29.62
CA ASN A 26 -18.09 16.20 -28.68
C ASN A 26 -16.74 16.25 -27.95
N PHE A 27 -15.84 17.11 -28.42
CA PHE A 27 -14.50 17.31 -27.84
C PHE A 27 -14.44 18.39 -26.75
N LEU A 28 -15.44 19.28 -26.68
CA LEU A 28 -15.46 20.39 -25.72
C LEU A 28 -15.87 19.93 -24.32
N ASN A 29 -16.83 19.02 -24.23
CA ASN A 29 -17.26 18.41 -22.97
C ASN A 29 -17.70 16.96 -23.17
N PRO A 30 -16.74 16.04 -23.44
CA PRO A 30 -17.05 14.63 -23.66
C PRO A 30 -17.71 14.03 -22.41
N LYS A 31 -18.69 13.16 -22.62
CA LYS A 31 -19.33 12.41 -21.53
C LYS A 31 -18.27 11.57 -20.82
N ASN A 32 -17.96 11.92 -19.57
CA ASN A 32 -17.01 11.23 -18.72
C ASN A 32 -17.74 10.34 -17.70
N ARG A 33 -17.25 9.12 -17.46
CA ARG A 33 -17.76 8.20 -16.42
C ARG A 33 -16.90 8.19 -15.15
N ALA A 34 -16.04 9.19 -14.97
CA ALA A 34 -15.19 9.32 -13.79
C ALA A 34 -16.00 9.46 -12.50
N ASP A 35 -17.18 10.05 -12.57
CA ASP A 35 -18.17 10.11 -11.49
C ASP A 35 -18.57 8.72 -10.99
N ALA A 36 -18.90 7.80 -11.91
CA ALA A 36 -19.23 6.41 -11.57
C ALA A 36 -18.03 5.67 -10.95
N TYR A 37 -16.82 5.88 -11.46
CA TYR A 37 -15.60 5.31 -10.88
C TYR A 37 -15.36 5.82 -9.45
N ILE A 38 -15.45 7.13 -9.23
CA ILE A 38 -15.27 7.75 -7.90
C ILE A 38 -16.33 7.23 -6.92
N ALA A 39 -17.58 7.12 -7.35
CA ALA A 39 -18.67 6.58 -6.54
C ALA A 39 -18.39 5.12 -6.11
N VAL A 40 -18.02 4.25 -7.06
CA VAL A 40 -17.70 2.85 -6.78
C VAL A 40 -16.49 2.74 -5.85
N ALA A 41 -15.39 3.44 -6.16
CA ALA A 41 -14.18 3.43 -5.34
C ALA A 41 -14.45 3.94 -3.91
N GLY A 42 -15.27 4.98 -3.76
CA GLY A 42 -15.67 5.52 -2.46
C GLY A 42 -16.48 4.50 -1.64
N VAL A 43 -17.46 3.84 -2.26
CA VAL A 43 -18.26 2.80 -1.58
C VAL A 43 -17.38 1.63 -1.13
N PHE A 44 -16.50 1.14 -1.99
CA PHE A 44 -15.56 0.06 -1.63
C PHE A 44 -14.64 0.46 -0.47
N LEU A 45 -14.12 1.68 -0.47
CA LEU A 45 -13.28 2.20 0.60
C LEU A 45 -14.04 2.20 1.94
N VAL A 46 -15.27 2.71 1.96
CA VAL A 46 -16.08 2.78 3.18
C VAL A 46 -16.40 1.38 3.72
N VAL A 47 -16.84 0.47 2.85
CA VAL A 47 -17.13 -0.93 3.25
C VAL A 47 -15.89 -1.60 3.83
N LEU A 48 -14.72 -1.40 3.21
CA LEU A 48 -13.46 -1.97 3.69
C LEU A 48 -13.06 -1.41 5.05
N VAL A 49 -13.16 -0.09 5.25
CA VAL A 49 -12.85 0.54 6.55
C VAL A 49 -13.79 0.03 7.64
N VAL A 50 -15.10 -0.05 7.38
CA VAL A 50 -16.08 -0.55 8.34
C VAL A 50 -15.82 -2.02 8.68
N ALA A 51 -15.50 -2.85 7.69
CA ALA A 51 -15.17 -4.26 7.90
C ALA A 51 -13.92 -4.42 8.78
N LEU A 52 -12.85 -3.65 8.51
CA LEU A 52 -11.62 -3.69 9.31
C LEU A 52 -11.84 -3.26 10.75
N LEU A 53 -12.59 -2.18 10.98
CA LEU A 53 -12.91 -1.70 12.32
C LEU A 53 -13.80 -2.70 13.08
N SER A 54 -14.76 -3.30 12.39
CA SER A 54 -15.64 -4.32 12.98
C SER A 54 -14.87 -5.58 13.37
N GLN A 55 -13.94 -6.04 12.53
CA GLN A 55 -13.06 -7.16 12.83
C GLN A 55 -12.15 -6.86 14.02
N ALA A 56 -11.56 -5.66 14.07
CA ALA A 56 -10.73 -5.24 15.20
C ALA A 56 -11.54 -5.21 16.51
N ALA A 57 -12.73 -4.59 16.50
CA ALA A 57 -13.63 -4.55 17.64
C ALA A 57 -14.07 -5.95 18.09
N TYR A 58 -14.43 -6.82 17.15
CA TYR A 58 -14.80 -8.20 17.43
C TYR A 58 -13.67 -8.94 18.15
N THR A 59 -12.44 -8.82 17.65
CA THR A 59 -11.28 -9.49 18.25
C THR A 59 -10.99 -8.97 19.66
N VAL A 60 -11.14 -7.65 19.89
CA VAL A 60 -10.99 -7.04 21.22
C VAL A 60 -12.04 -7.52 22.21
N CYS A 61 -13.30 -7.55 21.80
CA CYS A 61 -14.41 -7.89 22.69
C CYS A 61 -14.49 -9.38 23.03
N THR A 62 -14.06 -10.27 22.13
CA THR A 62 -14.33 -11.72 22.28
C THR A 62 -13.11 -12.55 22.71
N HIS A 63 -11.89 -12.13 22.39
CA HIS A 63 -10.71 -12.97 22.57
C HIS A 63 -9.73 -12.47 23.65
N GLY A 64 -10.19 -11.58 24.54
CA GLY A 64 -9.41 -11.16 25.73
C GLY A 64 -8.26 -10.19 25.45
N ILE A 65 -8.18 -9.59 24.25
CA ILE A 65 -7.25 -8.48 23.99
C ILE A 65 -7.59 -7.30 24.92
N GLY A 66 -6.58 -6.74 25.57
CA GLY A 66 -6.73 -5.72 26.60
C GLY A 66 -6.84 -6.27 28.03
N LYS A 67 -6.77 -7.60 28.21
CA LYS A 67 -6.55 -8.23 29.51
C LYS A 67 -5.12 -8.75 29.59
N HIS A 68 -4.57 -8.78 30.80
CA HIS A 68 -3.28 -9.42 31.02
C HIS A 68 -3.34 -10.90 30.67
N MET A 69 -2.29 -11.44 30.05
CA MET A 69 -2.29 -12.79 29.50
C MET A 69 -2.53 -13.88 30.57
N TRP A 70 -2.21 -13.62 31.84
CA TRP A 70 -2.51 -14.51 32.96
C TRP A 70 -4.00 -14.52 33.37
N ASP A 71 -4.79 -13.54 32.93
CA ASP A 71 -6.24 -13.47 33.12
C ASP A 71 -7.03 -14.03 31.92
N VAL A 72 -6.34 -14.51 30.88
CA VAL A 72 -6.94 -15.03 29.64
C VAL A 72 -6.72 -16.54 29.54
N ARG A 73 -7.79 -17.28 29.22
CA ARG A 73 -7.70 -18.74 29.07
C ARG A 73 -7.09 -19.09 27.71
N LEU A 74 -6.26 -20.13 27.67
CA LEU A 74 -5.64 -20.59 26.42
C LEU A 74 -6.66 -20.94 25.32
N ILE A 75 -7.82 -21.49 25.70
CA ILE A 75 -8.92 -21.81 24.77
C ILE A 75 -9.49 -20.56 24.06
N ASP A 76 -9.45 -19.40 24.72
CA ASP A 76 -9.92 -18.13 24.16
C ASP A 76 -8.85 -17.50 23.24
N LEU A 77 -7.58 -17.90 23.40
CA LEU A 77 -6.42 -17.42 22.63
C LEU A 77 -6.10 -18.26 21.39
N LEU A 78 -6.37 -19.58 21.42
CA LEU A 78 -6.12 -20.49 20.30
C LEU A 78 -6.76 -20.03 18.97
N PRO A 79 -7.99 -19.49 18.96
CA PRO A 79 -8.60 -18.93 17.76
C PRO A 79 -7.92 -17.67 17.22
N ILE A 80 -7.04 -17.01 17.99
CA ILE A 80 -6.22 -15.89 17.50
C ILE A 80 -4.86 -16.40 17.01
N ILE A 81 -4.15 -17.16 17.84
CA ILE A 81 -2.72 -17.47 17.63
C ILE A 81 -2.51 -18.30 16.37
N THR A 82 -3.36 -19.32 16.16
CA THR A 82 -3.23 -20.26 15.04
C THR A 82 -3.44 -19.58 13.69
N PRO A 83 -4.54 -18.82 13.45
CA PRO A 83 -4.70 -18.09 12.20
C PRO A 83 -3.77 -16.88 12.09
N ALA A 84 -3.29 -16.28 13.19
CA ALA A 84 -2.37 -15.14 13.12
C ALA A 84 -1.08 -15.49 12.37
N ARG A 85 -0.57 -16.72 12.50
CA ARG A 85 0.59 -17.19 11.73
C ARG A 85 0.28 -17.23 10.23
N VAL A 86 -0.83 -17.86 9.85
CA VAL A 86 -1.27 -17.95 8.44
C VAL A 86 -1.52 -16.55 7.86
N MET A 87 -2.10 -15.65 8.65
CA MET A 87 -2.29 -14.25 8.26
C MET A 87 -0.95 -13.53 8.05
N ALA A 88 0.05 -13.73 8.90
CA ALA A 88 1.37 -13.16 8.71
C ALA A 88 1.99 -13.62 7.37
N ASP A 89 1.90 -14.91 7.07
CA ASP A 89 2.46 -15.50 5.84
C ASP A 89 1.79 -14.95 4.56
N ILE A 90 0.51 -14.56 4.63
CA ILE A 90 -0.25 -13.98 3.50
C ILE A 90 -0.08 -12.45 3.41
N THR A 91 0.01 -11.76 4.56
CA THR A 91 0.07 -10.30 4.59
C THR A 91 1.42 -9.77 4.11
N GLU A 92 2.53 -10.44 4.43
CA GLU A 92 3.87 -10.02 3.99
C GLU A 92 4.05 -9.97 2.46
N PRO A 93 3.68 -11.00 1.65
CA PRO A 93 3.74 -10.90 0.19
C PRO A 93 2.75 -9.87 -0.36
N SER A 94 1.60 -9.67 0.28
CA SER A 94 0.63 -8.64 -0.11
C SER A 94 1.22 -7.22 0.03
N ILE A 95 1.99 -6.97 1.08
CA ILE A 95 2.74 -5.72 1.27
C ILE A 95 3.77 -5.53 0.15
N GLY A 96 4.53 -6.58 -0.17
CA GLY A 96 5.50 -6.56 -1.28
C GLY A 96 4.86 -6.23 -2.63
N LEU A 97 3.71 -6.85 -2.95
CA LEU A 97 2.95 -6.58 -4.16
C LEU A 97 2.43 -5.14 -4.22
N THR A 98 1.98 -4.60 -3.08
CA THR A 98 1.54 -3.20 -2.98
C THR A 98 2.70 -2.24 -3.30
N LYS A 99 3.89 -2.53 -2.79
CA LYS A 99 5.10 -1.73 -3.07
C LYS A 99 5.53 -1.83 -4.54
N LEU A 100 5.43 -3.03 -5.14
CA LEU A 100 5.66 -3.21 -6.57
C LEU A 100 4.65 -2.41 -7.41
N ALA A 101 3.37 -2.42 -7.05
CA ALA A 101 2.35 -1.64 -7.74
C ALA A 101 2.65 -0.13 -7.67
N LEU A 102 3.11 0.38 -6.52
CA LEU A 102 3.53 1.78 -6.37
C LEU A 102 4.74 2.12 -7.25
N LEU A 103 5.76 1.26 -7.28
CA LEU A 103 6.94 1.47 -8.13
C LEU A 103 6.60 1.42 -9.62
N LEU A 104 5.72 0.50 -10.05
CA LEU A 104 5.24 0.45 -11.43
C LEU A 104 4.41 1.69 -11.80
N LEU A 105 3.59 2.19 -10.87
CA LEU A 105 2.89 3.47 -11.04
C LEU A 105 3.87 4.63 -11.21
N TYR A 106 4.94 4.67 -10.42
CA TYR A 106 5.99 5.70 -10.55
C TYR A 106 6.80 5.55 -11.83
N TYR A 107 7.07 4.33 -12.27
CA TYR A 107 7.71 4.07 -13.56
C TYR A 107 6.87 4.64 -14.70
N ARG A 108 5.55 4.44 -14.65
CA ARG A 108 4.60 4.99 -15.63
C ARG A 108 4.52 6.52 -15.56
N LEU A 109 4.55 7.11 -14.37
CA LEU A 109 4.39 8.56 -14.17
C LEU A 109 5.64 9.37 -14.49
N PHE A 110 6.83 8.87 -14.13
CA PHE A 110 8.11 9.60 -14.22
C PHE A 110 9.06 9.08 -15.30
N SER A 111 8.50 8.46 -16.35
CA SER A 111 9.19 7.92 -17.52
C SER A 111 10.29 8.82 -18.17
N PRO A 112 10.22 10.18 -18.14
CA PRO A 112 11.20 11.01 -18.86
C PRO A 112 12.65 11.01 -18.31
N SER A 113 12.87 10.72 -17.02
CA SER A 113 14.22 10.90 -16.41
C SER A 113 14.97 9.57 -16.19
N PRO A 114 16.15 9.38 -16.81
CA PRO A 114 16.84 8.08 -16.80
C PRO A 114 17.34 7.68 -15.40
N ALA A 115 17.78 8.64 -14.58
CA ALA A 115 18.23 8.37 -13.22
C ALA A 115 17.11 7.83 -12.32
N VAL A 116 15.91 8.42 -12.40
CA VAL A 116 14.74 7.97 -11.62
C VAL A 116 14.27 6.61 -12.10
N LYS A 117 14.34 6.37 -13.41
CA LYS A 117 14.01 5.07 -14.01
C LYS A 117 14.92 3.95 -13.50
N ILE A 118 16.23 4.18 -13.42
CA ILE A 118 17.19 3.23 -12.87
C ILE A 118 16.92 2.99 -11.38
N ALA A 119 16.65 4.06 -10.61
CA ALA A 119 16.28 3.94 -9.21
C ALA A 119 15.02 3.07 -9.05
N ILE A 120 13.95 3.36 -9.78
CA ILE A 120 12.71 2.57 -9.72
C ILE A 120 12.98 1.10 -10.07
N LEU A 121 13.73 0.82 -11.14
CA LEU A 121 14.06 -0.55 -11.53
C LEU A 121 14.88 -1.27 -10.45
N SER A 122 15.85 -0.59 -9.84
CA SER A 122 16.62 -1.14 -8.73
C SER A 122 15.73 -1.46 -7.52
N GLY A 123 14.75 -0.62 -7.24
CA GLY A 123 13.74 -0.85 -6.19
C GLY A 123 12.84 -2.05 -6.49
N ILE A 124 12.43 -2.23 -7.75
CA ILE A 124 11.62 -3.38 -8.18
C ILE A 124 12.40 -4.68 -7.97
N VAL A 125 13.65 -4.74 -8.45
CA VAL A 125 14.51 -5.91 -8.28
C VAL A 125 14.72 -6.20 -6.79
N PHE A 126 15.04 -5.17 -6.00
CA PHE A 126 15.23 -5.31 -4.56
C PHE A 126 13.99 -5.86 -3.84
N ILE A 127 12.81 -5.28 -4.08
CA ILE A 127 11.56 -5.74 -3.45
C ILE A 127 11.22 -7.16 -3.88
N LEU A 128 11.33 -7.48 -5.17
CA LEU A 128 11.04 -8.82 -5.65
C LEU A 128 11.95 -9.84 -4.97
N THR A 129 13.26 -9.61 -4.96
CA THR A 129 14.22 -10.53 -4.33
C THR A 129 13.95 -10.67 -2.84
N VAL A 130 13.87 -9.55 -2.10
CA VAL A 130 13.75 -9.58 -0.64
C VAL A 130 12.41 -10.19 -0.18
N TYR A 131 11.28 -9.76 -0.75
CA TYR A 131 9.97 -10.24 -0.32
C TYR A 131 9.73 -11.70 -0.73
N THR A 132 10.19 -12.12 -1.92
CA THR A 132 10.10 -13.53 -2.32
C THR A 132 10.97 -14.42 -1.45
N THR A 133 12.21 -14.01 -1.15
CA THR A 133 13.09 -14.79 -0.25
C THR A 133 12.48 -14.88 1.15
N LEU A 134 12.03 -13.76 1.73
CA LEU A 134 11.43 -13.76 3.06
C LEU A 134 10.13 -14.58 3.11
N MET A 135 9.29 -14.53 2.07
CA MET A 135 8.09 -15.36 1.96
C MET A 135 8.43 -16.85 2.09
N PHE A 136 9.42 -17.34 1.34
CA PHE A 136 9.84 -18.74 1.45
C PHE A 136 10.42 -19.07 2.83
N LEU A 137 11.17 -18.15 3.43
CA LEU A 137 11.69 -18.35 4.79
C LEU A 137 10.57 -18.42 5.84
N PHE A 138 9.53 -17.59 5.74
CA PHE A 138 8.39 -17.64 6.66
C PHE A 138 7.59 -18.95 6.55
N ILE A 139 7.41 -19.45 5.33
CA ILE A 139 6.69 -20.71 5.06
C ILE A 139 7.46 -21.93 5.62
N PHE A 140 8.77 -22.00 5.38
CA PHE A 140 9.55 -23.22 5.66
C PHE A 140 10.26 -23.24 7.02
N LEU A 141 10.34 -22.12 7.74
CA LEU A 141 11.02 -22.07 9.04
C LEU A 141 10.07 -22.20 10.24
N ASP A 142 10.62 -22.76 11.32
CA ASP A 142 9.94 -22.87 12.61
C ASP A 142 9.78 -21.50 13.29
N THR A 143 8.79 -21.40 14.19
CA THR A 143 8.44 -20.18 14.92
C THR A 143 9.63 -19.51 15.61
N ALA A 144 10.56 -20.30 16.17
CA ALA A 144 11.74 -19.76 16.84
C ALA A 144 12.68 -18.96 15.89
N ARG A 145 12.75 -19.37 14.63
CA ARG A 145 13.58 -18.72 13.60
C ARG A 145 12.85 -17.58 12.89
N THR A 146 11.52 -17.57 12.89
CA THR A 146 10.71 -16.49 12.28
C THR A 146 10.61 -15.24 13.15
N ILE A 147 10.77 -15.35 14.48
CA ILE A 147 10.79 -14.19 15.39
C ILE A 147 11.88 -13.15 15.03
N PRO A 148 13.17 -13.52 14.87
CA PRO A 148 14.19 -12.56 14.45
C PRO A 148 13.98 -12.08 13.01
N LEU A 149 13.46 -12.93 12.11
CA LEU A 149 13.12 -12.53 10.74
C LEU A 149 12.01 -11.47 10.70
N ASN A 150 11.03 -11.54 11.60
CA ASN A 150 9.98 -10.52 11.74
C ASN A 150 10.54 -9.15 12.11
N LYS A 151 11.60 -9.09 12.95
CA LYS A 151 12.31 -7.84 13.26
C LYS A 151 13.01 -7.29 12.02
N THR A 152 13.74 -8.14 11.29
CA THR A 152 14.40 -7.75 10.04
C THR A 152 13.39 -7.24 9.01
N MET A 153 12.26 -7.92 8.87
CA MET A 153 11.19 -7.53 7.96
C MET A 153 10.58 -6.18 8.34
N ALA A 154 10.42 -5.89 9.63
CA ALA A 154 9.95 -4.60 10.11
C ALA A 154 10.87 -3.45 9.66
N VAL A 155 12.19 -3.63 9.78
CA VAL A 155 13.18 -2.63 9.34
C VAL A 155 13.14 -2.46 7.82
N ILE A 156 13.07 -3.56 7.07
CA ILE A 156 12.97 -3.55 5.60
C ILE A 156 11.70 -2.83 5.16
N ASN A 157 10.57 -3.08 5.84
CA ASN A 157 9.30 -2.43 5.53
C ASN A 157 9.40 -0.91 5.66
N VAL A 158 9.93 -0.41 6.79
CA VAL A 158 10.15 1.03 6.99
C VAL A 158 11.11 1.61 5.96
N ALA A 159 12.25 0.95 5.72
CA ALA A 159 13.26 1.43 4.78
C ALA A 159 12.72 1.54 3.35
N THR A 160 11.95 0.54 2.90
CA THR A 160 11.34 0.54 1.57
C THR A 160 10.21 1.56 1.45
N ASP A 161 9.45 1.83 2.52
CA ASP A 161 8.42 2.87 2.51
C ASP A 161 9.04 4.27 2.39
N CYS A 162 10.11 4.54 3.14
CA CYS A 162 10.90 5.76 3.00
C CYS A 162 11.48 5.92 1.58
N TYR A 163 12.02 4.83 1.02
CA TYR A 163 12.57 4.82 -0.33
C TYR A 163 11.50 5.19 -1.38
N ILE A 164 10.32 4.56 -1.30
CA ILE A 164 9.20 4.82 -2.20
C ILE A 164 8.70 6.26 -2.04
N LEU A 165 8.64 6.80 -0.82
CA LEU A 165 8.21 8.17 -0.58
C LEU A 165 9.15 9.21 -1.22
N VAL A 166 10.47 8.98 -1.16
CA VAL A 166 11.49 9.94 -1.65
C VAL A 166 11.56 10.00 -3.18
N LEU A 167 11.33 8.88 -3.88
CA LEU A 167 11.37 8.79 -5.34
C LEU A 167 10.57 9.88 -6.08
N PRO A 168 9.27 10.08 -5.79
CA PRO A 168 8.49 11.12 -6.42
C PRO A 168 8.92 12.52 -5.98
N ILE A 169 9.41 12.74 -4.74
CA ILE A 169 9.84 14.07 -4.27
C ILE A 169 10.98 14.60 -5.15
N TYR A 170 11.99 13.76 -5.41
CA TYR A 170 13.11 14.12 -6.26
C TYR A 170 12.67 14.55 -7.67
N SER A 171 11.69 13.84 -8.24
CA SER A 171 11.17 14.13 -9.59
C SER A 171 10.33 15.41 -9.62
N VAL A 172 9.58 15.67 -8.56
CA VAL A 172 8.62 16.78 -8.46
C VAL A 172 9.29 18.13 -8.20
N VAL A 173 10.38 18.15 -7.42
CA VAL A 173 11.13 19.39 -7.14
C VAL A 173 11.67 20.03 -8.42
N LYS A 174 11.92 19.25 -9.46
CA LYS A 174 12.42 19.72 -10.75
C LYS A 174 11.34 20.19 -11.73
N LEU A 175 10.05 20.07 -11.39
CA LEU A 175 8.94 20.30 -12.32
C LEU A 175 8.14 21.57 -11.97
N TYR A 176 8.06 22.51 -12.92
CA TYR A 176 7.22 23.71 -12.81
C TYR A 176 5.74 23.33 -13.02
N LEU A 177 5.00 23.16 -11.93
CA LEU A 177 3.57 22.83 -11.95
C LEU A 177 2.68 24.00 -11.49
N PRO A 178 1.50 24.20 -12.11
CA PRO A 178 0.52 25.18 -11.64
C PRO A 178 -0.04 24.82 -10.25
N LYS A 179 -0.37 25.84 -9.44
CA LYS A 179 -0.70 25.70 -8.00
C LYS A 179 -1.77 24.63 -7.71
N ARG A 180 -2.79 24.49 -8.56
CA ARG A 180 -3.86 23.47 -8.40
C ARG A 180 -3.33 22.03 -8.48
N LYS A 181 -2.40 21.75 -9.41
CA LYS A 181 -1.76 20.42 -9.54
C LYS A 181 -0.78 20.16 -8.41
N LYS A 182 -0.13 21.21 -7.91
CA LYS A 182 0.78 21.14 -6.76
C LYS A 182 0.07 20.74 -5.46
N ILE A 183 -1.16 21.21 -5.23
CA ILE A 183 -1.96 20.82 -4.06
C ILE A 183 -2.36 19.34 -4.12
N GLY A 184 -2.87 18.86 -5.25
CA GLY A 184 -3.23 17.44 -5.40
C GLY A 184 -2.03 16.52 -5.17
N LEU A 185 -0.86 16.92 -5.67
CA LEU A 185 0.38 16.20 -5.45
C LEU A 185 0.83 16.22 -3.98
N ALA A 186 0.73 17.36 -3.29
CA ALA A 186 1.03 17.47 -1.87
C ALA A 186 0.13 16.56 -1.01
N LEU A 187 -1.16 16.43 -1.36
CA LEU A 187 -2.08 15.50 -0.67
C LEU A 187 -1.65 14.03 -0.85
N VAL A 188 -1.25 13.63 -2.06
CA VAL A 188 -0.73 12.27 -2.32
C VAL A 188 0.56 12.01 -1.54
N PHE A 189 1.43 13.02 -1.40
CA PHE A 189 2.62 12.91 -0.54
C PHE A 189 2.28 12.79 0.94
N ALA A 190 1.28 13.53 1.43
CA ALA A 190 0.83 13.44 2.82
C ALA A 190 0.33 12.03 3.16
N THR A 191 -0.41 11.38 2.24
CA THR A 191 -0.83 9.98 2.43
C THR A 191 0.35 9.02 2.47
N GLY A 192 1.39 9.27 1.67
CA GLY A 192 2.62 8.47 1.70
C GLY A 192 3.42 8.65 3.00
N LEU A 193 3.51 9.87 3.52
CA LEU A 193 4.16 10.15 4.80
C LEU A 193 3.44 9.45 5.96
N PHE A 194 2.11 9.49 5.96
CA PHE A 194 1.30 8.77 6.95
C PHE A 194 1.54 7.25 6.91
N ALA A 195 1.67 6.67 5.71
CA ALA A 195 2.01 5.25 5.56
C ALA A 195 3.38 4.92 6.17
N VAL A 196 4.39 5.78 5.99
CA VAL A 196 5.72 5.62 6.63
C VAL A 196 5.61 5.66 8.15
N ILE A 197 4.83 6.60 8.72
CA ILE A 197 4.62 6.68 10.17
C ILE A 197 3.99 5.39 10.69
N MET A 198 2.95 4.88 10.01
CA MET A 198 2.32 3.61 10.40
C MET A 198 3.26 2.42 10.29
N SER A 199 4.14 2.42 9.29
CA SER A 199 5.20 1.41 9.15
C SER A 199 6.19 1.44 10.33
N ILE A 200 6.60 2.64 10.76
CA ILE A 200 7.50 2.83 11.93
C ILE A 200 6.82 2.34 13.21
N VAL A 201 5.56 2.75 13.43
CA VAL A 201 4.78 2.32 14.60
C VAL A 201 4.66 0.80 14.61
N GLY A 202 4.31 0.18 13.47
CA GLY A 202 4.26 -1.27 13.32
C GLY A 202 5.60 -1.94 13.62
N ALA A 203 6.72 -1.33 13.22
CA ALA A 203 8.05 -1.84 13.53
C ALA A 203 8.35 -1.79 15.03
N VAL A 204 8.12 -0.66 15.70
CA VAL A 204 8.33 -0.51 17.15
C VAL A 204 7.59 -1.61 17.92
N TYR A 205 6.33 -1.85 17.58
CA TYR A 205 5.55 -2.90 18.24
C TYR A 205 6.07 -4.30 17.96
N ARG A 206 6.47 -4.63 16.71
CA ARG A 206 7.12 -5.91 16.40
C ARG A 206 8.38 -6.14 17.24
N PHE A 207 9.16 -5.09 17.49
CA PHE A 207 10.35 -5.18 18.35
C PHE A 207 9.98 -5.37 19.83
N GLN A 208 9.00 -4.64 20.35
CA GLN A 208 8.50 -4.80 21.72
C GLN A 208 7.95 -6.22 21.94
N PHE A 209 7.07 -6.72 21.07
CA PHE A 209 6.50 -8.07 21.20
C PHE A 209 7.56 -9.17 21.23
N ALA A 210 8.65 -9.01 20.48
CA ALA A 210 9.71 -9.99 20.43
C ALA A 210 10.71 -9.89 21.60
N ASN A 211 10.69 -8.81 22.39
CA ASN A 211 11.54 -8.62 23.57
C ASN A 211 10.76 -8.84 24.88
N ASP A 212 9.53 -8.32 24.96
CA ASP A 212 8.71 -8.25 26.17
C ASP A 212 7.58 -9.29 26.16
N GLY A 213 7.75 -10.40 25.42
CA GLY A 213 6.75 -11.43 25.06
C GLY A 213 6.01 -12.15 26.20
N THR A 214 6.02 -11.59 27.40
CA THR A 214 5.31 -12.03 28.61
C THR A 214 3.83 -11.65 28.63
N ASP A 215 3.39 -10.61 27.89
CA ASP A 215 1.97 -10.20 27.87
C ASP A 215 1.51 -9.58 26.53
N PHE A 216 1.29 -10.44 25.54
CA PHE A 216 0.85 -10.03 24.21
C PHE A 216 -0.57 -9.44 24.19
N THR A 217 -1.50 -10.00 24.98
CA THR A 217 -2.91 -9.58 24.99
C THR A 217 -3.08 -8.17 25.54
N TRP A 218 -2.30 -7.78 26.54
CA TRP A 218 -2.28 -6.42 27.06
C TRP A 218 -1.60 -5.45 26.09
N GLY A 219 -0.42 -5.83 25.56
CA GLY A 219 0.38 -4.99 24.66
C GLY A 219 -0.33 -4.64 23.35
N LEU A 220 -1.18 -5.53 22.80
CA LEU A 220 -1.90 -5.27 21.56
C LEU A 220 -2.84 -4.07 21.64
N LEU A 221 -3.41 -3.80 22.81
CA LEU A 221 -4.32 -2.67 23.00
C LEU A 221 -3.57 -1.33 22.94
N ASN A 222 -2.30 -1.30 23.35
CA ASN A 222 -1.46 -0.09 23.26
C ASN A 222 -1.24 0.33 21.80
N VAL A 223 -1.19 -0.63 20.87
CA VAL A 223 -1.15 -0.35 19.41
C VAL A 223 -2.36 0.44 18.96
N ILE A 224 -3.54 0.07 19.45
CA ILE A 224 -4.82 0.70 19.09
C ILE A 224 -4.96 2.06 19.79
N LEU A 225 -4.52 2.14 21.05
CA LEU A 225 -4.70 3.32 21.88
C LEU A 225 -3.62 4.39 21.70
N VAL A 226 -2.55 4.09 20.94
CA VAL A 226 -1.38 4.97 20.70
C VAL A 226 -0.99 5.70 21.99
N LYS A 227 -0.68 4.93 23.04
CA LYS A 227 -0.20 5.43 24.32
C LYS A 227 1.31 5.32 24.42
#